data_AF-A0A1Q7MMC5-F1
#
_entry.id   AF-A0A1Q7MMC5-F1
#
_cell.length_a   1.000
_cell.length_b   1.000
_cell.length_c   1.000
_cell.angle_alpha   90.00
_cell.angle_beta   90.00
_cell.angle_gamma   90.00
#
_symmetry.space_group_name_H-M   'P 1'
#
loop_
_entity.id
_entity.type
_entity.pdbx_description
1 polymer ?
#
loop_
_entity_poly.entity_id
_entity_poly.type
_entity_poly.pdbx_seq_one_letter_code
_entity_poly.pdbx_strand_id
1 'polypeptide(L)' 'MIASTHRNQGVASQLLNAACKKFSQKGLEFAEAYPVKKSTSAAYNFPGPLSMYLKNGFTTHRDADWYVVVRKRLETAF' A
#
# COMPACT_ATOMS: atom_id res chain seq x y z
N MET A 1 -6.95 -4.02 -8.00
CA MET A 1 -7.11 -5.38 -7.45
C MET A 1 -6.30 -6.35 -8.27
N ILE A 2 -5.78 -7.43 -7.67
CA ILE A 2 -5.07 -8.50 -8.38
C ILE A 2 -6.00 -9.70 -8.56
N ALA A 3 -6.09 -10.21 -9.79
CA ALA A 3 -6.80 -11.45 -10.08
C ALA A 3 -6.32 -12.57 -9.16
N SER A 4 -7.23 -13.42 -8.67
CA SER A 4 -6.90 -14.47 -7.67
C SER A 4 -5.74 -15.36 -8.13
N THR A 5 -5.69 -15.70 -9.42
CA THR A 5 -4.64 -16.51 -10.07
C THR A 5 -3.25 -15.86 -10.10
N HIS A 6 -3.16 -14.55 -9.86
CA HIS A 6 -1.91 -13.77 -9.92
C HIS A 6 -1.47 -13.25 -8.54
N ARG A 7 -2.13 -13.71 -7.46
CA ARG A 7 -1.75 -13.37 -6.09
C ARG A 7 -0.46 -14.10 -5.69
N ASN A 8 0.24 -13.57 -4.69
CA ASN A 8 1.51 -14.10 -4.16
C ASN A 8 2.69 -14.15 -5.14
N GLN A 9 2.56 -13.54 -6.33
CA GLN A 9 3.64 -13.43 -7.33
C GLN A 9 4.34 -12.05 -7.31
N GLY A 10 4.11 -11.24 -6.27
CA GLY A 10 4.70 -9.90 -6.15
C GLY A 10 4.07 -8.80 -7.02
N VAL A 11 3.08 -9.13 -7.86
CA VAL A 11 2.40 -8.16 -8.76
C VAL A 11 1.87 -6.94 -8.00
N ALA A 12 1.27 -7.13 -6.82
CA ALA A 12 0.76 -6.03 -6.01
C ALA A 12 1.87 -5.06 -5.56
N SER A 13 3.04 -5.59 -5.16
CA SER A 13 4.20 -4.77 -4.80
C SER A 13 4.76 -4.01 -6.00
N GLN A 14 4.81 -4.65 -7.18
CA GLN A 14 5.26 -3.98 -8.41
C GLN A 14 4.35 -2.81 -8.78
N LEU A 15 3.03 -3.01 -8.74
CA LEU A 15 2.05 -1.94 -8.99
C LEU A 15 2.17 -0.82 -7.95
N LEU A 16 2.32 -1.16 -6.67
CA LEU A 16 2.50 -0.19 -5.59
C LEU A 16 3.74 0.67 -5.82
N ASN A 17 4.86 0.05 -6.19
CA ASN A 17 6.12 0.76 -6.46
C ASN A 17 6.02 1.64 -7.71
N ALA A 18 5.35 1.17 -8.77
CA ALA A 18 5.09 1.98 -9.96
C ALA A 18 4.22 3.21 -9.64
N ALA A 19 3.20 3.05 -8.80
CA ALA A 19 2.36 4.15 -8.33
C ALA A 19 3.18 5.17 -7.51
N CYS A 20 3.97 4.72 -6.54
CA CYS A 20 4.85 5.58 -5.75
C CYS A 20 5.84 6.36 -6.63
N LYS A 21 6.43 5.72 -7.64
CA LYS A 21 7.31 6.40 -8.61
C LYS A 21 6.57 7.50 -9.36
N LYS A 22 5.35 7.23 -9.84
CA LYS A 22 4.52 8.22 -10.53
C LYS A 22 4.11 9.38 -9.61
N PHE A 23 3.87 9.12 -8.33
CA PHE A 23 3.56 10.14 -7.33
C PHE A 23 4.77 11.06 -7.06
N SER A 24 5.95 10.47 -6.90
CA SER A 24 7.22 11.21 -6.78
C SER A 24 7.46 12.12 -8.00
N GLN A 25 7.26 11.61 -9.22
CA GLN A 25 7.38 12.39 -10.45
C GLN A 25 6.37 13.55 -10.56
N LYS A 26 5.27 13.47 -9.82
CA LYS A 26 4.27 14.55 -9.73
C LYS A 26 4.57 15.54 -8.59
N GLY A 27 5.67 15.36 -7.86
CA GLY A 27 6.02 16.20 -6.72
C GLY A 27 5.15 15.95 -5.48
N LEU A 28 4.50 14.79 -5.37
CA LEU A 28 3.75 14.43 -4.16
C LEU A 28 4.72 13.98 -3.07
N GLU A 29 4.50 14.44 -1.83
CA GLU A 29 5.39 14.16 -0.70
C GLU A 29 5.15 12.80 -0.04
N PHE A 30 3.93 12.28 -0.12
CA PHE A 30 3.54 11.04 0.55
C PHE A 30 2.63 10.17 -0.31
N ALA A 31 2.82 8.85 -0.21
CA ALA A 31 1.81 7.86 -0.55
C ALA A 31 1.14 7.37 0.74
N GLU A 32 -0.20 7.43 0.82
CA GLU A 32 -0.98 6.96 1.97
C GLU A 32 -1.89 5.80 1.56
N ALA A 33 -2.05 4.82 2.46
CA ALA A 33 -2.99 3.71 2.30
C ALA A 33 -3.66 3.34 3.62
N TYR A 34 -4.78 2.60 3.52
CA TYR A 34 -5.66 2.26 4.65
C TYR A 34 -5.93 0.74 4.73
N PRO A 35 -4.91 -0.11 4.93
CA PRO A 35 -5.14 -1.54 5.11
C PRO A 35 -5.99 -1.84 6.36
N VAL A 36 -6.88 -2.82 6.23
CA VAL A 36 -7.69 -3.34 7.34
C VAL A 36 -6.82 -4.21 8.25
N LYS A 37 -6.97 -4.06 9.57
CA LYS A 37 -6.14 -4.80 10.56
C LYS A 37 -6.42 -6.29 10.57
N LYS A 38 -7.69 -6.66 10.50
CA LYS A 38 -8.18 -8.05 10.53
C LYS A 38 -9.24 -8.21 9.46
N SER A 39 -8.85 -8.58 8.26
CA SER A 39 -9.83 -8.88 7.21
C SER A 39 -10.50 -10.22 7.51
N THR A 40 -11.81 -10.21 7.75
CA THR A 40 -12.61 -11.44 7.90
C THR A 40 -12.96 -12.08 6.56
N SER A 41 -12.74 -11.39 5.44
CA SER A 41 -12.93 -11.93 4.10
C SER A 41 -12.02 -11.25 3.07
N ALA A 42 -11.86 -11.90 1.91
CA ALA A 42 -11.12 -11.33 0.77
C ALA A 42 -11.75 -10.03 0.23
N ALA A 43 -13.06 -9.83 0.42
CA ALA A 43 -13.75 -8.61 0.01
C ALA A 43 -13.34 -7.40 0.87
N TYR A 44 -13.14 -7.60 2.18
CA TYR A 44 -12.65 -6.56 3.08
C TYR A 44 -11.14 -6.31 2.98
N ASN A 45 -10.38 -7.23 2.35
CA ASN A 45 -8.94 -7.07 2.11
C ASN A 45 -8.59 -6.57 0.71
N PHE A 46 -9.52 -5.90 0.01
CA PHE A 46 -9.29 -5.41 -1.35
C PHE A 46 -8.09 -4.47 -1.51
N PRO A 47 -7.69 -3.63 -0.51
CA PRO A 47 -6.47 -2.81 -0.63
C PRO A 47 -5.19 -3.66 -0.61
N GLY A 48 -5.28 -4.86 -0.06
CA GLY A 48 -4.14 -5.73 0.22
C GLY A 48 -3.74 -5.71 1.69
N PRO A 49 -2.98 -6.73 2.13
CA PRO A 49 -2.62 -6.89 3.53
C PRO A 49 -1.64 -5.81 3.99
N LEU A 50 -1.71 -5.42 5.26
CA LEU A 50 -0.77 -4.48 5.90
C LEU A 50 0.70 -4.84 5.63
N SER A 51 1.04 -6.14 5.70
CA SER A 51 2.39 -6.63 5.48
C SER A 51 2.96 -6.30 4.09
N MET A 52 2.12 -6.16 3.07
CA MET A 52 2.54 -5.72 1.74
C MET A 52 3.09 -4.29 1.78
N TYR A 53 2.39 -3.38 2.45
CA TYR A 53 2.81 -1.99 2.55
C TYR A 53 4.11 -1.86 3.35
N LEU A 54 4.19 -2.52 4.51
CA LEU A 54 5.38 -2.50 5.36
C LEU A 54 6.62 -3.01 4.62
N LYS A 55 6.50 -4.10 3.85
CA LYS A 55 7.60 -4.63 3.01
C LYS A 55 8.04 -3.68 1.90
N ASN A 56 7.19 -2.73 1.48
CA ASN A 56 7.51 -1.74 0.44
C ASN A 56 7.91 -0.38 1.01
N GLY A 57 8.27 -0.31 2.30
CA GLY A 57 8.80 0.90 2.94
C GLY A 57 7.74 1.89 3.40
N PHE A 58 6.50 1.45 3.55
CA PHE A 58 5.49 2.22 4.28
C PHE A 58 5.67 2.00 5.79
N THR A 59 5.35 3.02 6.57
CA THR A 59 5.33 2.96 8.04
C THR A 59 3.93 3.29 8.56
N THR A 60 3.59 2.77 9.74
CA THR A 60 2.36 3.14 10.42
C THR A 60 2.37 4.61 10.76
N HIS A 61 1.37 5.35 10.29
CA HIS A 61 1.20 6.77 10.57
C HIS A 61 0.13 7.02 11.63
N ARG A 62 -0.98 6.27 11.58
CA ARG A 62 -2.06 6.35 12.57
C ARG A 62 -2.73 5.00 12.72
N ASP A 63 -2.90 4.58 13.95
CA ASP A 63 -3.73 3.43 14.30
C ASP A 63 -5.19 3.89 14.48
N ALA A 64 -6.12 3.26 13.78
CA ALA A 64 -7.57 3.47 13.90
C ALA A 64 -8.23 2.14 14.28
N ASP A 65 -9.53 2.13 14.59
CA ASP A 65 -10.18 0.93 15.15
C ASP A 65 -10.03 -0.32 14.27
N TRP A 66 -10.65 -0.32 13.08
CA TRP A 66 -10.65 -1.48 12.17
C TRP A 66 -9.58 -1.44 11.07
N TYR A 67 -8.89 -0.31 10.90
CA TYR A 67 -7.85 -0.12 9.88
C TYR A 67 -6.63 0.61 10.44
N VAL A 68 -5.54 0.60 9.71
CA VAL A 68 -4.35 1.37 10.03
C VAL A 68 -4.00 2.26 8.85
N VAL A 69 -3.65 3.51 9.12
CA VAL A 69 -3.11 4.43 8.13
C VAL A 69 -1.62 4.18 8.02
N VAL A 70 -1.15 3.89 6.82
CA VAL A 70 0.28 3.74 6.53
C VAL A 70 0.72 4.78 5.52
N ARG A 71 1.92 5.34 5.71
CA ARG A 71 2.52 6.32 4.81
C ARG A 71 3.90 5.89 4.35
N LYS A 72 4.24 6.23 3.10
CA LYS A 72 5.61 6.24 2.60
C LYS A 72 5.95 7.65 2.17
N ARG A 73 7.02 8.22 2.72
CA ARG A 73 7.57 9.48 2.21
C ARG A 73 8.16 9.22 0.83
N LEU A 74 7.82 10.10 -0.10
CA LEU A 74 8.29 10.05 -1.47
C LEU A 74 9.40 11.09 -1.62
N GLU A 75 10.54 10.67 -2.15
CA GLU A 75 11.58 11.60 -2.56
C GLU A 75 11.15 12.19 -3.91
N THR A 76 11.09 13.52 -4.01
CA THR A 76 10.83 14.18 -5.28
C THR A 76 12.03 13.96 -6.20
N ALA A 77 11.80 13.38 -7.37
CA ALA A 77 12.82 13.35 -8.41
C ALA A 77 12.93 14.77 -9.00
N PHE A 78 14.05 15.44 -8.74
CA PHE A 78 14.42 16.72 -9.35
C PHE A 78 14.96 16.52 -10.77
#